data_AF-A0A2M8F066-F1
#
_entry.id   AF-A0A2M8F066-F1
#
_cell.length_a   1.000
_cell.length_b   1.000
_cell.length_c   1.000
_cell.angle_alpha   90.00
_cell.angle_beta   90.00
_cell.angle_gamma   90.00
#
_symmetry.space_group_name_H-M   'P 1'
#
loop_
_entity.id
_entity.type
_entity.pdbx_description
1 polymer ?
#
loop_
_entity_poly.entity_id
_entity_poly.type
_entity_poly.pdbx_seq_one_letter_code
_entity_poly.pdbx_strand_id
1 'polypeptide(L)'
;MFIGFYLAAVYFLQKLDRRAAIVFATQPLVLLEGLINTHNDIIAVALGIIGIYLIWEKKQILGRVIFLLSVGIKYLSAPILIVKKNHRVFNIVSLIGQIALILYLCLTRETQPWYFLSLFIYLPLYPRLIDDIQIFFFGLLLSYYPYVRFGDWNIEKLDMKHDIIVFFTVLNVIYLIIKYRSYIFRYLRIK
;
A
#
# COMPACT_ATOMS: atom_id res chain seq x y z
N MET A 1 -1.63 18.74 10.75
CA MET A 1 -1.49 18.59 9.28
C MET A 1 -1.83 17.17 8.80
N PHE A 2 -1.15 16.13 9.31
CA PHE A 2 -1.33 14.72 8.89
C PHE A 2 -2.76 14.18 9.06
N ILE A 3 -3.42 14.48 10.19
CA ILE A 3 -4.83 14.12 10.43
C ILE A 3 -5.75 14.68 9.33
N GLY A 4 -5.50 15.90 8.85
CA GLY A 4 -6.30 16.50 7.77
C GLY A 4 -6.21 15.70 6.47
N PHE A 5 -5.01 15.26 6.10
CA PHE A 5 -4.80 14.41 4.91
C PHE A 5 -5.40 13.02 5.09
N TYR A 6 -5.25 12.42 6.27
CA TYR A 6 -5.90 11.15 6.60
C TYR A 6 -7.43 11.24 6.48
N LEU A 7 -8.06 12.26 7.09
CA LEU A 7 -9.51 12.47 7.00
C LEU A 7 -9.95 12.77 5.57
N ALA A 8 -9.16 13.52 4.80
CA ALA A 8 -9.42 13.74 3.37
C ALA A 8 -9.39 12.42 2.59
N ALA A 9 -8.39 11.57 2.81
CA ALA A 9 -8.31 10.25 2.18
C ALA A 9 -9.55 9.41 2.49
N VAL A 10 -9.95 9.32 3.77
CA VAL A 10 -11.17 8.59 4.17
C VAL A 10 -12.42 9.17 3.48
N TYR A 11 -12.57 10.49 3.48
CA TYR A 11 -13.71 11.17 2.86
C TYR A 11 -13.81 10.89 1.34
N PHE A 12 -12.71 11.00 0.61
CA PHE A 12 -12.70 10.75 -0.84
C PHE A 12 -12.81 9.26 -1.18
N LEU A 13 -12.23 8.37 -0.36
CA LEU A 13 -12.48 6.94 -0.47
C LEU A 13 -13.96 6.63 -0.28
N GLN A 14 -14.63 7.23 0.71
CA GLN A 14 -16.04 6.97 0.98
C GLN A 14 -16.92 7.29 -0.24
N LYS A 15 -16.57 8.32 -1.01
CA LYS A 15 -17.25 8.67 -2.27
C LYS A 15 -17.00 7.67 -3.40
N LEU A 16 -15.86 6.98 -3.40
CA LEU A 16 -15.51 5.98 -4.40
C LEU A 16 -16.06 4.58 -4.03
N ASP A 17 -15.77 4.14 -2.81
CA ASP A 17 -16.15 2.84 -2.25
C ASP A 17 -16.15 2.92 -0.70
N ARG A 18 -17.32 2.72 -0.09
CA ARG A 18 -17.49 2.77 1.37
C ARG A 18 -16.67 1.71 2.10
N ARG A 19 -16.53 0.50 1.54
CA ARG A 19 -15.73 -0.57 2.14
C ARG A 19 -14.25 -0.21 2.10
N ALA A 20 -13.77 0.32 0.99
CA ALA A 20 -12.39 0.80 0.88
C ALA A 20 -12.07 1.89 1.93
N ALA A 21 -13.00 2.81 2.15
CA ALA A 21 -12.86 3.85 3.18
C ALA A 21 -12.75 3.25 4.59
N ILE A 22 -13.59 2.27 4.91
CA ILE A 22 -13.53 1.59 6.22
C ILE A 22 -12.20 0.84 6.36
N VAL A 23 -11.81 0.05 5.36
CA VAL A 23 -10.53 -0.67 5.38
C VAL A 23 -9.37 0.29 5.60
N PHE A 24 -9.33 1.41 4.88
CA PHE A 24 -8.29 2.42 5.06
C PHE A 24 -8.32 3.05 6.46
N ALA A 25 -9.49 3.43 6.94
CA ALA A 25 -9.65 4.12 8.22
C ALA A 25 -9.33 3.24 9.44
N THR A 26 -9.55 1.93 9.33
CA THR A 26 -9.36 1.02 10.47
C THR A 26 -8.09 0.18 10.37
N GLN A 27 -7.34 0.25 9.26
CA GLN A 27 -6.16 -0.58 9.09
C GLN A 27 -5.01 -0.12 9.99
N PRO A 28 -4.54 -0.95 10.94
CA PRO A 28 -3.45 -0.61 11.86
C PRO A 28 -2.21 -0.01 11.22
N LEU A 29 -1.80 -0.49 10.03
CA LEU A 29 -0.62 0.07 9.35
C LEU A 29 -0.82 1.56 8.97
N VAL A 30 -2.02 1.93 8.52
CA VAL A 30 -2.35 3.33 8.18
C VAL A 30 -2.36 4.19 9.43
N LEU A 31 -2.90 3.68 10.53
CA LEU A 31 -2.98 4.42 11.79
C LEU A 31 -1.58 4.63 12.41
N LEU A 32 -0.81 3.57 12.54
CA LEU A 32 0.51 3.62 13.19
C LEU A 32 1.52 4.41 12.34
N GLU A 33 1.68 4.06 11.06
CA GLU A 33 2.69 4.71 10.22
C GLU A 33 2.22 6.06 9.66
N GLY A 34 0.93 6.19 9.39
CA GLY A 34 0.37 7.41 8.78
C GLY A 34 0.03 8.50 9.79
N LEU A 35 -0.38 8.17 11.02
CA LEU A 35 -0.80 9.16 12.02
C LEU A 35 0.17 9.29 13.18
N ILE A 36 0.68 8.19 13.72
CA ILE A 36 1.53 8.21 14.92
C ILE A 36 2.98 8.51 14.55
N ASN A 37 3.55 7.73 13.63
CA ASN A 37 4.96 7.86 13.22
C ASN A 37 5.23 9.09 12.32
N THR A 38 4.17 9.86 12.01
CA THR A 38 4.24 11.20 11.38
C THR A 38 5.07 11.27 10.09
N HIS A 39 5.01 10.22 9.26
CA HIS A 39 5.64 10.24 7.94
C HIS A 39 4.82 11.03 6.92
N ASN A 40 5.49 11.65 5.97
CA ASN A 40 4.83 12.35 4.84
C ASN A 40 4.13 11.40 3.86
N ASP A 41 4.29 10.08 4.01
CA ASP A 41 3.61 9.05 3.24
C ASP A 41 2.09 9.23 3.19
N ILE A 42 1.46 9.57 4.31
CA ILE A 42 0.00 9.74 4.35
C ILE A 42 -0.48 10.91 3.48
N ILE A 43 0.37 11.93 3.31
CA ILE A 43 0.08 13.09 2.45
C ILE A 43 0.09 12.63 0.99
N ALA A 44 1.12 11.91 0.57
CA ALA A 44 1.21 11.34 -0.77
C ALA A 44 0.03 10.39 -1.04
N VAL A 45 -0.29 9.50 -0.09
CA VAL A 45 -1.41 8.57 -0.22
C VAL A 45 -2.75 9.29 -0.37
N ALA A 46 -3.01 10.29 0.47
CA ALA A 46 -4.23 11.09 0.40
C ALA A 46 -4.35 11.83 -0.94
N LEU A 47 -3.27 12.47 -1.41
CA LEU A 47 -3.25 13.11 -2.72
C LEU A 47 -3.48 12.08 -3.85
N GLY A 48 -2.87 10.90 -3.79
CA GLY A 48 -3.12 9.81 -4.73
C GLY A 48 -4.60 9.40 -4.77
N ILE A 49 -5.24 9.23 -3.63
CA ILE A 49 -6.67 8.90 -3.55
C ILE A 49 -7.54 10.03 -4.14
N ILE A 50 -7.25 11.28 -3.79
CA ILE A 50 -7.96 12.46 -4.32
C ILE A 50 -7.81 12.53 -5.85
N GLY A 51 -6.60 12.28 -6.37
CA GLY A 51 -6.35 12.25 -7.81
C GLY A 51 -7.17 11.17 -8.52
N ILE A 52 -7.27 9.96 -7.96
CA ILE A 52 -8.13 8.89 -8.48
C ILE A 52 -9.59 9.34 -8.50
N TYR A 53 -10.08 9.91 -7.40
CA TYR A 53 -11.44 10.44 -7.30
C TYR A 53 -11.73 11.46 -8.40
N LEU A 54 -10.83 12.44 -8.61
CA LEU A 54 -11.00 13.46 -9.64
C LEU A 54 -11.00 12.90 -11.07
N ILE A 55 -10.16 11.91 -11.35
CA ILE A 55 -10.18 11.17 -12.63
C ILE A 55 -11.52 10.47 -12.81
N TRP A 56 -12.09 9.89 -11.74
CA TRP A 56 -13.40 9.24 -11.77
C TRP A 56 -14.55 10.22 -12.02
N GLU A 57 -14.43 11.43 -11.49
CA GLU A 57 -15.34 12.58 -11.69
C GLU A 57 -15.10 13.34 -13.00
N LYS A 58 -14.39 12.73 -13.96
CA LYS A 58 -14.08 13.30 -15.29
C LYS A 58 -13.22 14.58 -15.25
N LYS A 59 -12.66 14.97 -14.10
CA LYS A 59 -11.74 16.11 -13.94
C LYS A 59 -10.29 15.68 -14.19
N GLN A 60 -10.02 15.20 -15.41
CA GLN A 60 -8.75 14.55 -15.76
C GLN A 60 -7.52 15.42 -15.48
N ILE A 61 -7.51 16.67 -15.95
CA ILE A 61 -6.36 17.58 -15.80
C ILE A 61 -6.04 17.80 -14.31
N LEU A 62 -7.06 18.15 -13.52
CA LEU A 62 -6.89 18.38 -12.10
C LEU A 62 -6.42 17.11 -11.37
N GLY A 63 -7.00 15.95 -11.70
CA GLY A 63 -6.54 14.66 -11.14
C GLY A 63 -5.07 14.35 -11.44
N ARG A 64 -4.60 14.65 -12.66
CA ARG A 64 -3.18 14.50 -13.02
C ARG A 64 -2.28 15.47 -12.28
N VAL A 65 -2.70 16.73 -12.12
CA VAL A 65 -1.97 17.72 -11.31
C VAL A 65 -1.84 17.23 -9.87
N ILE A 66 -2.94 16.74 -9.27
CA ILE A 66 -2.90 16.17 -7.92
C ILE A 66 -1.99 14.94 -7.83
N PHE A 67 -1.96 14.07 -8.85
CA PHE A 67 -0.97 12.98 -8.90
C PHE A 67 0.47 13.51 -8.93
N LEU A 68 0.76 14.53 -9.74
CA LEU A 68 2.10 15.13 -9.76
C LEU A 68 2.49 15.70 -8.39
N LEU A 69 1.54 16.29 -7.66
CA LEU A 69 1.78 16.72 -6.28
C LEU A 69 2.08 15.54 -5.35
N SER A 70 1.33 14.43 -5.46
CA SER A 70 1.63 13.19 -4.71
C SER A 70 3.06 12.71 -4.98
N VAL A 71 3.47 12.68 -6.25
CA VAL A 71 4.82 12.28 -6.66
C VAL A 71 5.88 13.24 -6.12
N GLY A 72 5.58 14.54 -6.12
CA GLY A 72 6.45 15.56 -5.53
C GLY A 72 6.65 15.41 -4.03
N ILE A 73 5.66 14.88 -3.30
CA ILE A 73 5.81 14.51 -1.88
C ILE A 73 6.64 13.24 -1.74
N LYS A 74 6.33 12.20 -2.54
CA LYS A 74 7.05 10.94 -2.51
C LYS A 74 7.12 10.29 -3.89
N TYR A 75 8.34 10.21 -4.43
CA TYR A 75 8.62 9.63 -5.74
C TYR A 75 8.18 8.18 -5.87
N LEU A 76 8.09 7.46 -4.75
CA LEU A 76 7.55 6.10 -4.70
C LEU A 76 6.13 6.01 -5.29
N SER A 77 5.36 7.10 -5.27
CA SER A 77 4.01 7.15 -5.86
C SER A 77 3.98 7.41 -7.37
N ALA A 78 5.12 7.58 -8.06
CA ALA A 78 5.19 7.85 -9.50
C ALA A 78 4.34 6.93 -10.39
N PRO A 79 4.22 5.61 -10.11
CA PRO A 79 3.40 4.71 -10.94
C PRO A 79 1.92 5.10 -11.00
N ILE A 80 1.38 5.87 -10.06
CA ILE A 80 -0.02 6.31 -10.10
C ILE A 80 -0.31 7.24 -11.29
N LEU A 81 0.73 7.88 -11.86
CA LEU A 81 0.60 8.82 -12.98
C LEU A 81 -0.05 8.22 -14.22
N ILE A 82 0.01 6.88 -14.38
CA ILE A 82 -0.58 6.18 -15.53
C ILE A 82 -1.97 5.59 -15.24
N VAL A 83 -2.50 5.73 -14.02
CA VAL A 83 -3.85 5.24 -13.65
C VAL A 83 -4.92 5.87 -14.54
N LYS A 84 -5.89 5.09 -15.01
CA LYS A 84 -6.99 5.54 -15.89
C LYS A 84 -8.32 4.89 -15.50
N LYS A 85 -9.41 5.65 -15.65
CA LYS A 85 -10.78 5.12 -15.48
C LYS A 85 -11.06 4.05 -16.52
N ASN A 86 -11.62 2.92 -16.08
CA ASN A 86 -12.03 1.78 -16.91
C ASN A 86 -10.93 1.15 -17.78
N HIS A 87 -9.65 1.39 -17.50
CA HIS A 87 -8.55 0.83 -18.30
C HIS A 87 -7.70 -0.16 -17.49
N ARG A 88 -8.13 -1.43 -17.47
CA ARG A 88 -7.54 -2.49 -16.65
C ARG A 88 -6.02 -2.63 -16.84
N VAL A 89 -5.53 -2.67 -18.08
CA VAL A 89 -4.09 -2.86 -18.37
C VAL A 89 -3.24 -1.76 -17.73
N PHE A 90 -3.55 -0.48 -17.95
CA PHE A 90 -2.80 0.63 -17.36
C PHE A 90 -2.82 0.59 -15.83
N ASN A 91 -3.96 0.24 -15.23
CA ASN A 91 -4.08 0.14 -13.78
C ASN A 91 -3.29 -1.02 -13.20
N ILE A 92 -3.17 -2.15 -13.92
CA ILE A 92 -2.33 -3.27 -13.52
C ILE A 92 -0.85 -2.89 -13.65
N VAL A 93 -0.45 -2.29 -14.78
CA VAL A 93 0.93 -1.82 -14.98
C VAL A 93 1.31 -0.80 -13.91
N SER A 94 0.40 0.09 -13.53
CA SER A 94 0.58 1.03 -12.42
C SER A 94 0.86 0.32 -11.10
N LEU A 95 0.02 -0.65 -10.73
CA LEU A 95 0.19 -1.41 -9.48
C LEU A 95 1.49 -2.23 -9.49
N ILE A 96 1.81 -2.90 -10.60
CA ILE A 96 3.06 -3.66 -10.74
C ILE A 96 4.25 -2.72 -10.62
N GLY A 97 4.20 -1.53 -11.26
CA GLY A 97 5.23 -0.51 -11.12
C GLY A 97 5.40 -0.04 -9.68
N GLN A 98 4.29 0.14 -8.94
CA GLN A 98 4.32 0.48 -7.52
C GLN A 98 5.03 -0.59 -6.71
N ILE A 99 4.64 -1.86 -6.88
CA ILE A 99 5.24 -3.00 -6.18
C ILE A 99 6.73 -3.11 -6.55
N ALA A 100 7.09 -2.96 -7.82
CA ALA A 100 8.47 -3.02 -8.28
C ALA A 100 9.35 -1.94 -7.63
N LEU A 101 8.86 -0.69 -7.52
CA LEU A 101 9.59 0.37 -6.83
C LEU A 101 9.73 0.12 -5.33
N ILE A 102 8.69 -0.41 -4.67
CA ILE A 102 8.78 -0.80 -3.26
C ILE A 102 9.84 -1.89 -3.07
N LEU A 103 9.81 -2.94 -3.91
CA LEU A 103 10.79 -4.02 -3.87
C LEU A 103 12.21 -3.51 -4.13
N TYR A 104 12.38 -2.63 -5.11
CA TYR A 104 13.67 -1.98 -5.37
C TYR A 104 14.21 -1.25 -4.13
N LEU A 105 13.35 -0.50 -3.42
CA LEU A 105 13.74 0.14 -2.17
C LEU A 105 14.10 -0.87 -1.08
N CYS A 106 13.33 -1.95 -0.93
CA CYS A 106 13.60 -2.99 0.07
C CYS A 106 14.91 -3.76 -0.21
N LEU A 107 15.34 -3.83 -1.47
CA LEU A 107 16.59 -4.49 -1.88
C LEU A 107 17.81 -3.57 -1.80
N THR A 108 17.62 -2.26 -1.97
CA THR A 108 18.72 -1.28 -2.00
C THR A 108 18.89 -0.51 -0.71
N ARG A 109 17.87 -0.52 0.15
CA ARG A 109 17.79 0.19 1.42
C ARG A 109 17.12 -0.71 2.45
N GLU A 110 17.23 -0.32 3.71
CA GLU A 110 16.52 -0.96 4.82
C GLU A 110 15.02 -1.05 4.55
N THR A 111 14.41 -2.21 4.76
CA THR A 111 12.97 -2.39 4.56
C THR A 111 12.20 -1.65 5.64
N GLN A 112 11.33 -0.71 5.27
CA GLN A 112 10.56 0.07 6.23
C GLN A 112 9.04 -0.11 6.02
N PRO A 113 8.25 -0.33 7.09
CA PRO A 113 6.81 -0.52 7.00
C PRO A 113 6.06 0.59 6.26
N TRP A 114 6.46 1.85 6.43
CA TRP A 114 5.79 2.98 5.80
C TRP A 114 5.89 2.99 4.26
N TYR A 115 6.86 2.31 3.65
CA TYR A 115 6.94 2.18 2.18
C TYR A 115 5.65 1.57 1.58
N PHE A 116 5.01 0.69 2.33
CA PHE A 116 3.82 -0.05 1.90
C PHE A 116 2.52 0.76 2.03
N LEU A 117 2.53 1.93 2.69
CA LEU A 117 1.38 2.83 2.72
C LEU A 117 0.95 3.27 1.31
N SER A 118 1.90 3.37 0.39
CA SER A 118 1.64 3.70 -1.01
C SER A 118 0.68 2.73 -1.73
N LEU A 119 0.59 1.47 -1.27
CA LEU A 119 -0.35 0.48 -1.83
C LEU A 119 -1.81 0.83 -1.57
N PHE A 120 -2.09 1.60 -0.51
CA PHE A 120 -3.46 2.01 -0.17
C PHE A 120 -4.06 3.00 -1.17
N ILE A 121 -3.24 3.66 -2.00
CA ILE A 121 -3.74 4.48 -3.12
C ILE A 121 -4.60 3.62 -4.06
N TYR A 122 -4.28 2.34 -4.20
CA TYR A 122 -4.94 1.42 -5.13
C TYR A 122 -6.22 0.77 -4.58
N LEU A 123 -6.61 1.06 -3.34
CA LEU A 123 -7.81 0.49 -2.72
C LEU A 123 -9.09 0.64 -3.57
N PRO A 124 -9.39 1.80 -4.20
CA PRO A 124 -10.57 1.95 -5.04
C PRO A 124 -10.56 1.09 -6.31
N LEU A 125 -9.36 0.69 -6.76
CA LEU A 125 -9.16 -0.10 -7.96
C LEU A 125 -9.17 -1.60 -7.66
N TYR A 126 -8.60 -1.98 -6.51
CA TYR A 126 -8.44 -3.36 -6.07
C TYR A 126 -8.82 -3.49 -4.59
N PRO A 127 -10.12 -3.50 -4.25
CA PRO A 127 -10.58 -3.50 -2.85
C PRO A 127 -10.12 -4.72 -2.04
N ARG A 128 -9.83 -5.84 -2.71
CA ARG A 128 -9.35 -7.07 -2.08
C ARG A 128 -7.83 -7.11 -1.86
N LEU A 129 -7.07 -6.16 -2.43
CA LEU A 129 -5.61 -6.17 -2.35
C LEU A 129 -5.12 -6.20 -0.90
N ILE A 130 -5.68 -5.35 -0.05
CA ILE A 130 -5.29 -5.24 1.36
C ILE A 130 -5.73 -6.46 2.16
N ASP A 131 -6.94 -6.97 1.92
CA ASP A 131 -7.43 -8.21 2.54
C ASP A 131 -6.56 -9.43 2.17
N ASP A 132 -6.02 -9.43 0.95
CA ASP A 132 -5.14 -10.48 0.44
C ASP A 132 -3.74 -10.42 1.04
N ILE A 133 -3.27 -9.26 1.48
CA ILE A 133 -1.91 -9.07 2.04
C ILE A 133 -1.87 -8.72 3.53
N GLN A 134 -3.00 -8.85 4.24
CA GLN A 134 -3.10 -8.48 5.66
C GLN A 134 -2.12 -9.21 6.58
N ILE A 135 -1.79 -10.48 6.28
CA ILE A 135 -0.82 -11.28 7.06
C ILE A 135 0.56 -10.63 6.99
N PHE A 136 0.93 -10.16 5.80
CA PHE A 136 2.19 -9.45 5.59
C PHE A 136 2.20 -8.09 6.31
N PHE A 137 1.10 -7.33 6.26
CA PHE A 137 1.01 -6.06 7.01
C PHE A 137 1.08 -6.23 8.52
N PHE A 138 0.49 -7.30 9.04
CA PHE A 138 0.66 -7.67 10.44
C PHE A 138 2.13 -7.94 10.77
N GLY A 139 2.84 -8.66 9.90
CA GLY A 139 4.29 -8.87 10.03
C GLY A 139 5.10 -7.58 10.01
N LEU A 140 4.76 -6.63 9.13
CA LEU A 140 5.43 -5.32 9.10
C LEU A 140 5.29 -4.58 10.44
N LEU A 141 4.11 -4.63 11.07
CA LEU A 141 3.90 -4.01 12.38
C LEU A 141 4.64 -4.75 13.49
N LEU A 142 4.61 -6.09 13.48
CA LEU A 142 5.37 -6.89 14.43
C LEU A 142 6.88 -6.76 14.27
N SER A 143 7.37 -6.30 13.12
CA SER A 143 8.80 -6.09 12.89
C SER A 143 9.40 -5.00 13.80
N TYR A 144 8.56 -4.17 14.46
CA TYR A 144 9.00 -3.25 15.52
C TYR A 144 9.29 -3.94 16.87
N TYR A 145 8.90 -5.21 17.04
CA TYR A 145 9.07 -5.95 18.28
C TYR A 145 10.51 -5.95 18.82
N PRO A 146 11.57 -6.19 18.03
CA PRO A 146 12.95 -6.16 18.53
C PRO A 146 13.28 -4.81 19.19
N TYR A 147 12.91 -3.70 18.57
CA TYR A 147 13.13 -2.38 19.14
C TYR A 147 12.31 -2.13 20.41
N VAL A 148 11.02 -2.51 20.41
CA VAL A 148 10.17 -2.37 21.60
C VAL A 148 10.71 -3.19 22.78
N ARG A 149 11.29 -4.36 22.51
CA ARG A 149 11.79 -5.26 23.55
C ARG A 149 13.17 -4.87 24.08
N PHE A 150 14.07 -4.41 23.20
CA PHE A 150 15.50 -4.22 23.50
C PHE A 150 15.94 -2.76 23.50
N GLY A 151 15.15 -1.84 22.92
CA GLY A 151 15.38 -0.40 22.96
C GLY A 151 16.39 0.14 21.96
N ASP A 152 16.91 -0.68 21.03
CA ASP A 152 17.89 -0.26 20.03
C ASP A 152 17.72 -0.96 18.67
N TRP A 153 18.43 -0.44 17.66
CA TRP A 153 18.50 -0.98 16.30
C TRP A 153 19.94 -1.34 15.93
N ASN A 154 20.60 -2.15 16.76
CA ASN A 154 21.87 -2.76 16.35
C ASN A 154 21.63 -3.85 15.28
N ILE A 155 22.72 -4.31 14.66
CA ILE A 155 22.69 -5.22 13.51
C ILE A 155 21.83 -6.47 13.79
N GLU A 156 22.00 -7.09 14.96
CA GLU A 156 21.24 -8.29 15.34
C GLU A 156 19.72 -8.02 15.38
N LYS A 157 19.28 -6.83 15.83
CA LYS A 157 17.85 -6.51 15.95
C LYS A 157 17.26 -6.12 14.60
N LEU A 158 18.09 -5.58 13.69
CA LEU A 158 17.72 -5.40 12.30
C LEU A 158 17.56 -6.75 11.59
N ASP A 159 18.43 -7.72 11.86
CA ASP A 159 18.29 -9.08 11.33
C ASP A 159 16.98 -9.72 11.84
N MET A 160 16.70 -9.62 13.15
CA MET A 160 15.42 -10.09 13.71
C MET A 160 14.20 -9.43 13.05
N LYS A 161 14.26 -8.12 12.78
CA LYS A 161 13.21 -7.39 12.07
C LYS A 161 13.01 -7.97 10.66
N HIS A 162 14.10 -8.21 9.92
CA HIS A 162 14.04 -8.81 8.60
C HIS A 162 13.49 -10.23 8.64
N ASP A 163 13.90 -11.05 9.61
CA ASP A 163 13.39 -12.41 9.79
C ASP A 163 11.87 -12.41 10.01
N ILE A 164 11.36 -11.50 10.84
CA ILE A 164 9.90 -11.33 11.05
C ILE A 164 9.23 -10.99 9.72
N ILE A 165 9.75 -10.00 8.97
CA ILE A 165 9.15 -9.58 7.70
C ILE A 165 9.16 -10.73 6.68
N VAL A 166 10.26 -11.45 6.55
CA VAL A 166 10.40 -12.60 5.64
C VAL A 166 9.44 -13.71 6.04
N PHE A 167 9.38 -14.07 7.32
CA PHE A 167 8.47 -15.08 7.84
C PHE A 167 7.01 -14.79 7.50
N PHE A 168 6.53 -13.57 7.79
CA PHE A 168 5.15 -13.18 7.49
C PHE A 168 4.90 -13.01 5.98
N THR A 169 5.92 -12.68 5.19
CA THR A 169 5.83 -12.69 3.73
C THR A 169 5.59 -14.11 3.21
N VAL A 170 6.38 -15.09 3.67
CA VAL A 170 6.23 -16.51 3.29
C VAL A 170 4.86 -17.04 3.71
N LEU A 171 4.42 -16.75 4.94
CA LEU A 171 3.09 -17.14 5.40
C LEU A 171 1.98 -16.54 4.53
N ASN A 172 2.11 -15.27 4.15
CA ASN A 172 1.14 -14.63 3.28
C ASN A 172 1.09 -15.27 1.88
N VAL A 173 2.25 -15.62 1.31
CA VAL A 173 2.32 -16.36 0.04
C VAL A 173 1.63 -17.72 0.15
N ILE A 174 1.88 -18.48 1.22
CA ILE A 174 1.21 -19.76 1.47
C ILE A 174 -0.31 -19.56 1.55
N TYR A 175 -0.78 -18.55 2.29
CA TYR A 175 -2.19 -18.21 2.37
C TYR A 175 -2.79 -17.91 0.99
N LEU A 176 -2.12 -17.12 0.15
CA LEU A 176 -2.58 -16.81 -1.21
C LEU A 176 -2.66 -18.06 -2.09
N ILE A 177 -1.66 -18.96 -2.02
CA ILE A 177 -1.67 -20.23 -2.75
C ILE A 177 -2.87 -21.07 -2.32
N ILE A 178 -3.12 -21.21 -1.02
CA ILE A 178 -4.27 -21.97 -0.49
C ILE A 178 -5.59 -21.34 -0.93
N LYS A 179 -5.74 -20.02 -0.80
CA LYS A 179 -6.95 -19.28 -1.15
C LYS A 179 -7.31 -19.39 -2.63
N TYR A 180 -6.31 -19.29 -3.51
CA TYR A 180 -6.51 -19.29 -4.96
C TYR A 180 -6.24 -20.66 -5.61
N ARG A 181 -6.06 -21.73 -4.82
CA ARG A 181 -5.73 -23.08 -5.30
C ARG A 181 -6.65 -23.57 -6.42
N SER A 182 -7.96 -23.37 -6.29
CA SER A 182 -8.96 -23.86 -7.25
C SER A 182 -8.83 -23.19 -8.61
N TYR A 183 -8.48 -21.90 -8.65
CA TYR A 183 -8.21 -21.18 -9.88
C TYR A 183 -6.90 -21.64 -10.53
N ILE A 184 -5.86 -21.87 -9.72
CA ILE A 184 -4.57 -22.37 -10.18
C ILE A 184 -4.73 -23.76 -10.81
N PHE A 185 -5.39 -24.69 -10.10
CA PHE A 185 -5.64 -26.04 -10.61
C PHE A 185 -6.48 -26.05 -11.89
N ARG A 186 -7.49 -25.16 -11.99
CA ARG A 186 -8.30 -25.06 -13.21
C ARG A 186 -7.48 -24.60 -14.42
N TYR A 187 -6.53 -23.68 -14.24
CA TYR A 187 -5.66 -23.22 -15.31
C TYR A 187 -4.65 -24.28 -15.74
N LEU A 188 -4.09 -25.03 -14.79
CA LEU A 188 -3.12 -26.10 -15.06
C LEU A 188 -3.74 -27.33 -15.75
N ARG A 189 -5.05 -27.58 -15.57
CA ARG A 189 -5.77 -28.71 -16.17
C ARG A 189 -6.30 -28.46 -17.59
N ILE A 190 -6.13 -27.24 -18.11
CA ILE A 190 -6.53 -26.83 -19.48
C ILE A 190 -5.34 -26.88 -20.45
N LYS A 191 -4.17 -27.32 -19.99
CA LYS A 191 -3.05 -27.77 -20.83
C LYS A 191 -2.97 -29.29 -20.78
#